data_AF-A0A429XSH3-F1
#
_entry.id   AF-A0A429XSH3-F1
#
_cell.length_a   1.000
_cell.length_b   1.000
_cell.length_c   1.000
_cell.angle_alpha   90.00
_cell.angle_beta   90.00
_cell.angle_gamma   90.00
#
_symmetry.space_group_name_H-M   'P 1'
#
loop_
_entity.id
_entity.type
_entity.pdbx_description
1 polymer ?
#
loop_
_entity_poly.entity_id
_entity_poly.type
_entity_poly.pdbx_seq_one_letter_code
_entity_poly.pdbx_strand_id
1 'polypeptide(L)'
;MAEVSVDIITLINYHTVADNEIIKNRFIEHIKHLYQYSIFKNILDLVATKVSQNSLKFNIKEKSNFDLDEGNCKTIYEPLLDSYLNNFRQDRRYVITIKKIAYNVIIHEIAHMVEKELNLDLKYFIKALHDDFENINSNLIIVKNSIDEILIKQVSKYNVEQQNSELFARFFQLFAESREISGFQSQYKYSIQDISGVLSNSTRWIEFTLSKLISARLDINIVNSSKKFLKDMKNINHKWAKQKVQKLHNSNKNKLSKWTKAVKSIKDV
;
A
#
# COMPACT_ATOMS: atom_id res chain seq x y z
N MET A 1 -35.66 -1.88 10.15
CA MET A 1 -34.78 -2.87 9.50
C MET A 1 -33.40 -2.70 10.11
N ALA A 2 -32.81 -3.76 10.66
CA ALA A 2 -31.44 -3.69 11.14
C ALA A 2 -30.51 -3.48 9.92
N GLU A 3 -29.70 -2.43 9.92
CA GLU A 3 -28.62 -2.27 8.94
C GLU A 3 -27.68 -3.46 9.09
N VAL A 4 -27.66 -4.34 8.09
CA VAL A 4 -26.64 -5.38 7.98
C VAL A 4 -25.33 -4.66 7.66
N SER A 5 -24.53 -4.38 8.67
CA SER A 5 -23.24 -3.72 8.47
C SER A 5 -22.33 -4.66 7.67
N VAL A 6 -21.97 -4.28 6.45
CA VAL A 6 -21.02 -5.04 5.63
C VAL A 6 -19.66 -5.04 6.34
N ASP A 7 -19.18 -6.22 6.75
CA ASP A 7 -17.82 -6.35 7.24
C ASP A 7 -16.85 -6.46 6.06
N ILE A 8 -16.27 -5.32 5.67
CA ILE A 8 -15.41 -5.21 4.48
C ILE A 8 -14.19 -6.14 4.54
N ILE A 9 -13.69 -6.45 5.74
CA ILE A 9 -12.51 -7.32 5.90
C ILE A 9 -12.92 -8.77 5.66
N THR A 10 -14.06 -9.19 6.22
CA THR A 10 -14.66 -10.50 5.94
C THR A 10 -14.96 -10.67 4.45
N LEU A 11 -15.48 -9.63 3.81
CA LEU A 11 -15.76 -9.62 2.38
C LEU A 11 -14.48 -9.82 1.53
N ILE A 12 -13.43 -9.04 1.78
CA ILE A 12 -12.15 -9.20 1.08
C ILE A 12 -11.55 -10.59 1.35
N ASN A 13 -11.64 -11.09 2.58
CA ASN A 13 -11.16 -12.42 2.96
C ASN A 13 -11.87 -13.55 2.21
N TYR A 14 -13.19 -13.43 2.01
CA TYR A 14 -13.99 -14.39 1.25
C TYR A 14 -13.56 -14.45 -0.23
N HIS A 15 -13.22 -13.30 -0.82
CA HIS A 15 -12.72 -13.20 -2.20
C HIS A 15 -11.21 -13.34 -2.35
N THR A 16 -10.52 -13.78 -1.31
CA THR A 16 -9.08 -14.05 -1.33
C THR A 16 -8.82 -15.55 -1.36
N VAL A 17 -8.19 -16.00 -2.44
CA VAL A 17 -7.63 -17.37 -2.54
C VAL A 17 -6.14 -17.28 -2.23
N ALA A 18 -5.63 -18.24 -1.47
CA ALA A 18 -4.22 -18.27 -1.09
C ALA A 18 -3.67 -19.69 -1.08
N ASP A 19 -2.36 -19.84 -1.30
CA ASP A 19 -1.69 -21.14 -1.21
C ASP A 19 -1.75 -21.73 0.21
N ASN A 20 -1.79 -20.89 1.24
CA ASN A 20 -2.06 -21.31 2.62
C ASN A 20 -2.72 -20.21 3.48
N GLU A 21 -3.32 -20.62 4.59
CA GLU A 21 -4.03 -19.71 5.51
C GLU A 21 -3.09 -18.72 6.23
N ILE A 22 -1.81 -19.05 6.42
CA ILE A 22 -0.87 -18.13 7.10
C ILE A 22 -0.63 -16.90 6.23
N ILE A 23 -0.33 -17.09 4.94
CA ILE A 23 -0.10 -15.96 4.02
C ILE A 23 -1.39 -15.17 3.77
N LYS A 24 -2.55 -15.85 3.73
CA LYS A 24 -3.87 -15.21 3.64
C LYS A 24 -4.12 -14.28 4.84
N ASN A 25 -3.95 -14.80 6.05
CA ASN A 25 -4.13 -14.02 7.27
C ASN A 25 -3.17 -12.82 7.33
N ARG A 26 -1.91 -13.00 6.91
CA ARG A 26 -0.95 -11.88 6.82
C ARG A 26 -1.41 -10.83 5.82
N PHE A 27 -1.88 -11.23 4.63
CA PHE A 27 -2.42 -10.31 3.64
C PHE A 27 -3.62 -9.51 4.19
N ILE A 28 -4.57 -10.19 4.84
CA ILE A 28 -5.75 -9.54 5.43
C ILE A 28 -5.36 -8.56 6.53
N GLU A 29 -4.39 -8.90 7.39
CA GLU A 29 -3.86 -7.97 8.39
C GLU A 29 -3.17 -6.76 7.75
N HIS A 30 -2.52 -6.93 6.58
CA HIS A 30 -1.94 -5.80 5.85
C HIS A 30 -3.03 -4.87 5.31
N ILE A 31 -4.08 -5.41 4.70
CA ILE A 31 -5.23 -4.62 4.22
C ILE A 31 -5.87 -3.84 5.38
N LYS A 32 -6.13 -4.50 6.51
CA LYS A 32 -6.69 -3.87 7.72
C LYS A 32 -5.79 -2.77 8.27
N HIS A 33 -4.48 -2.94 8.19
CA HIS A 33 -3.53 -1.92 8.61
C HIS A 33 -3.52 -0.73 7.65
N LEU A 34 -3.51 -0.96 6.33
CA LEU A 34 -3.54 0.08 5.31
C LEU A 34 -4.80 0.96 5.39
N TYR A 35 -5.95 0.37 5.74
CA TYR A 35 -7.19 1.11 6.00
C TYR A 35 -7.11 2.15 7.13
N GLN A 36 -6.07 2.11 7.97
CA GLN A 36 -5.89 3.10 9.04
C GLN A 36 -5.42 4.45 8.50
N TYR A 37 -4.94 4.51 7.25
CA TYR A 37 -4.35 5.70 6.64
C TYR A 37 -5.27 6.28 5.57
N SER A 38 -5.60 7.57 5.72
CA SER A 38 -6.54 8.27 4.83
C SER A 38 -6.14 8.23 3.36
N ILE A 39 -4.85 8.32 3.06
CA ILE A 39 -4.30 8.31 1.69
C ILE A 39 -4.69 7.05 0.90
N PHE A 40 -4.92 5.91 1.57
CA PHE A 40 -5.33 4.67 0.92
C PHE A 40 -6.82 4.37 1.00
N LYS A 41 -7.59 5.11 1.83
CA LYS A 41 -8.98 4.75 2.11
C LYS A 41 -9.81 4.63 0.84
N ASN A 42 -9.76 5.62 -0.04
CA ASN A 42 -10.62 5.65 -1.22
C ASN A 42 -10.28 4.52 -2.21
N ILE A 43 -8.99 4.22 -2.42
CA ILE A 43 -8.59 3.11 -3.29
C ILE A 43 -8.97 1.75 -2.70
N LEU A 44 -8.92 1.61 -1.37
CA LEU A 44 -9.33 0.39 -0.68
C LEU A 44 -10.86 0.25 -0.64
N ASP A 45 -11.62 1.33 -0.49
CA ASP A 45 -13.08 1.29 -0.62
C ASP A 45 -13.51 0.89 -2.03
N LEU A 46 -12.77 1.33 -3.06
CA LEU A 46 -13.01 0.88 -4.43
C LEU A 46 -12.73 -0.61 -4.58
N VAL A 47 -11.62 -1.11 -4.00
CA VAL A 47 -11.33 -2.56 -3.92
C VAL A 47 -12.51 -3.31 -3.29
N ALA A 48 -12.96 -2.90 -2.10
CA ALA A 48 -14.05 -3.56 -1.42
C ALA A 48 -15.36 -3.49 -2.22
N THR A 49 -15.63 -2.40 -2.93
CA THR A 49 -16.79 -2.26 -3.84
C THR A 49 -16.71 -3.23 -5.01
N LYS A 50 -15.54 -3.35 -5.65
CA LYS A 50 -15.37 -4.32 -6.74
C LYS A 50 -15.45 -5.77 -6.22
N VAL A 51 -14.96 -6.02 -5.01
CA VAL A 51 -15.13 -7.33 -4.35
C VAL A 51 -16.61 -7.62 -4.08
N SER A 52 -17.40 -6.68 -3.54
CA SER A 52 -18.84 -6.90 -3.27
C SER A 52 -19.63 -7.19 -4.54
N GLN A 53 -19.17 -6.65 -5.67
CA GLN A 53 -19.72 -6.89 -7.00
C GLN A 53 -19.22 -8.18 -7.66
N ASN A 54 -18.43 -9.01 -6.97
CA ASN A 54 -17.75 -10.18 -7.54
C ASN A 54 -16.85 -9.88 -8.74
N SER A 55 -16.44 -8.62 -8.92
CA SER A 55 -15.61 -8.15 -10.04
C SER A 55 -14.14 -7.98 -9.68
N LEU A 56 -13.73 -8.31 -8.45
CA LEU A 56 -12.34 -8.38 -8.05
C LEU A 56 -12.12 -9.59 -7.12
N LYS A 57 -11.02 -10.31 -7.34
CA LYS A 57 -10.50 -11.33 -6.41
C LYS A 57 -9.00 -11.21 -6.22
N PHE A 58 -8.53 -11.67 -5.07
CA PHE A 58 -7.11 -11.74 -4.75
C PHE A 58 -6.59 -13.18 -4.87
N ASN A 59 -5.41 -13.33 -5.43
CA ASN A 59 -4.67 -14.59 -5.48
C ASN A 59 -3.32 -14.42 -4.76
N ILE A 60 -3.18 -15.01 -3.59
CA ILE A 60 -2.03 -14.84 -2.72
C ILE A 60 -1.15 -16.09 -2.84
N LYS A 61 0.01 -15.93 -3.47
CA LYS A 61 0.91 -17.04 -3.75
C LYS A 61 2.20 -16.92 -2.96
N GLU A 62 2.82 -18.06 -2.67
CA GLU A 62 4.21 -18.05 -2.25
C GLU A 62 5.10 -17.73 -3.46
N LYS A 63 6.07 -16.83 -3.25
CA LYS A 63 7.06 -16.52 -4.29
C LYS A 63 7.90 -17.78 -4.55
N SER A 64 7.81 -18.34 -5.75
CA SER A 64 8.73 -19.42 -6.16
C SER A 64 10.12 -18.83 -6.48
N ASN A 65 11.18 -19.65 -6.39
CA ASN A 65 12.55 -19.21 -6.70
C ASN A 65 12.72 -18.73 -8.16
N PHE A 66 11.79 -19.05 -9.05
CA PHE A 66 11.80 -18.66 -10.46
C PHE A 66 10.89 -17.46 -10.76
N ASP A 67 10.13 -16.96 -9.78
CA ASP A 67 9.28 -15.79 -9.96
C ASP A 67 10.11 -14.50 -9.84
N LEU A 68 10.25 -13.81 -10.96
CA LEU A 68 10.92 -12.51 -11.02
C LEU A 68 10.00 -11.34 -10.61
N ASP A 69 8.68 -11.51 -10.68
CA ASP A 69 7.67 -10.51 -10.28
C ASP A 69 7.27 -10.65 -8.80
N GLU A 70 6.95 -9.52 -8.16
CA GLU A 70 6.49 -9.48 -6.76
C GLU A 70 4.95 -9.54 -6.65
N GLY A 71 4.25 -9.24 -7.74
CA GLY A 71 2.80 -9.22 -7.90
C GLY A 71 2.40 -8.87 -9.34
N ASN A 72 1.11 -8.94 -9.64
CA ASN A 72 0.53 -8.35 -10.85
C ASN A 72 -0.99 -8.13 -10.71
N CYS A 73 -1.51 -7.09 -11.36
CA CYS A 73 -2.94 -6.87 -11.57
C CYS A 73 -3.36 -7.15 -13.01
N LYS A 74 -4.20 -8.18 -13.21
CA LYS A 74 -4.75 -8.57 -14.53
C LYS A 74 -6.22 -8.21 -14.65
N THR A 75 -6.60 -7.60 -15.77
CA THR A 75 -8.00 -7.43 -16.17
C THR A 75 -8.45 -8.68 -16.92
N ILE A 76 -9.55 -9.29 -16.50
CA ILE A 76 -10.22 -10.37 -17.21
C ILE A 76 -11.41 -9.77 -17.93
N TYR A 77 -11.37 -9.81 -19.26
CA TYR A 77 -12.51 -9.47 -20.10
C TYR A 77 -13.28 -10.76 -20.36
N GLU A 78 -14.44 -10.92 -19.73
CA GLU A 78 -15.42 -11.90 -20.18
C GLU A 78 -16.38 -11.21 -21.15
N PRO A 79 -16.63 -11.76 -22.35
CA PRO A 79 -17.69 -11.26 -23.20
C PRO A 79 -19.04 -11.60 -22.55
N LEU A 80 -19.62 -10.64 -21.84
CA LEU A 80 -21.01 -10.73 -21.41
C LEU A 80 -21.90 -10.30 -22.59
N LEU A 81 -22.58 -11.27 -23.20
CA LEU A 81 -23.73 -11.03 -24.06
C LEU A 81 -24.88 -10.54 -23.18
N ASP A 82 -24.96 -9.22 -22.98
CA ASP A 82 -26.17 -8.62 -22.42
C ASP A 82 -27.18 -8.46 -23.56
N SER A 83 -27.91 -9.54 -23.86
CA SER A 83 -28.80 -9.63 -25.04
C SER A 83 -30.06 -8.76 -24.96
N TYR A 84 -30.22 -7.95 -23.90
CA TYR A 84 -31.47 -7.22 -23.63
C TYR A 84 -31.32 -5.71 -23.43
N LEU A 85 -30.11 -5.17 -23.31
CA LEU A 85 -29.91 -3.73 -23.13
C LEU A 85 -28.72 -3.27 -23.99
N ASN A 86 -28.99 -2.42 -24.98
CA ASN A 86 -28.01 -1.75 -25.85
C ASN A 86 -27.06 -0.78 -25.09
N ASN A 87 -26.72 -1.06 -23.84
CA ASN A 87 -25.71 -0.36 -23.06
C ASN A 87 -24.51 -1.27 -22.88
N PHE A 88 -23.48 -1.10 -23.72
CA PHE A 88 -22.17 -1.69 -23.51
C PHE A 88 -21.54 -1.10 -22.23
N ARG A 89 -21.82 -1.69 -21.06
CA ARG A 89 -20.94 -1.55 -19.90
C ARG A 89 -20.05 -2.78 -19.88
N GLN A 90 -18.81 -2.62 -20.34
CA GLN A 90 -17.77 -3.61 -20.08
C GLN A 90 -17.56 -3.69 -18.57
N ASP A 91 -18.15 -4.69 -17.91
CA ASP A 91 -17.92 -4.89 -16.48
C ASP A 91 -16.51 -5.49 -16.33
N ARG A 92 -15.54 -4.62 -16.00
CA ARG A 92 -14.14 -5.02 -15.87
C ARG A 92 -14.01 -5.89 -14.63
N ARG A 93 -13.58 -7.13 -14.83
CA ARG A 93 -13.21 -8.06 -13.74
C ARG A 93 -11.71 -8.08 -13.54
N TYR A 94 -11.27 -8.23 -12.30
CA TYR A 94 -9.87 -8.11 -11.91
C TYR A 94 -9.41 -9.30 -11.09
N VAL A 95 -8.15 -9.69 -11.33
CA VAL A 95 -7.41 -10.59 -10.44
C VAL A 95 -6.11 -9.91 -10.06
N ILE A 96 -5.98 -9.61 -8.77
CA ILE A 96 -4.73 -9.12 -8.20
C ILE A 96 -3.98 -10.31 -7.61
N THR A 97 -2.80 -10.59 -8.17
CA THR A 97 -1.90 -11.62 -7.66
C THR A 97 -0.82 -10.97 -6.80
N ILE A 98 -0.64 -11.43 -5.56
CA ILE A 98 0.42 -10.98 -4.67
C ILE A 98 1.33 -12.17 -4.37
N LYS A 99 2.61 -12.07 -4.74
CA LYS A 99 3.63 -13.11 -4.46
C LYS A 99 4.54 -12.75 -3.28
N LYS A 100 4.71 -11.45 -3.02
CA LYS A 100 5.40 -10.92 -1.85
C LYS A 100 4.43 -10.15 -0.96
N ILE A 101 4.16 -10.69 0.23
CA ILE A 101 3.25 -10.07 1.20
C ILE A 101 3.94 -8.91 1.91
N ALA A 102 3.87 -7.74 1.28
CA ALA A 102 4.38 -6.49 1.80
C ALA A 102 3.43 -5.33 1.43
N TYR A 103 3.33 -4.32 2.29
CA TYR A 103 2.40 -3.18 2.13
C TYR A 103 2.57 -2.48 0.79
N ASN A 104 3.82 -2.26 0.41
CA ASN A 104 4.23 -1.55 -0.79
C ASN A 104 3.82 -2.31 -2.06
N VAL A 105 3.99 -3.63 -2.09
CA VAL A 105 3.55 -4.48 -3.21
C VAL A 105 2.02 -4.51 -3.31
N ILE A 106 1.32 -4.72 -2.19
CA ILE A 106 -0.15 -4.79 -2.17
C ILE A 106 -0.77 -3.51 -2.72
N ILE A 107 -0.31 -2.36 -2.25
CA ILE A 107 -0.82 -1.06 -2.68
C ILE A 107 -0.43 -0.74 -4.13
N HIS A 108 0.77 -1.13 -4.57
CA HIS A 108 1.19 -0.97 -5.95
C HIS A 108 0.24 -1.68 -6.92
N GLU A 109 -0.09 -2.95 -6.65
CA GLU A 109 -1.03 -3.69 -7.51
C GLU A 109 -2.47 -3.15 -7.44
N ILE A 110 -2.90 -2.70 -6.26
CA ILE A 110 -4.21 -2.03 -6.09
C ILE A 110 -4.25 -0.73 -6.89
N ALA A 111 -3.17 0.05 -6.92
CA ALA A 111 -3.12 1.30 -7.69
C ALA A 111 -3.27 1.04 -9.19
N HIS A 112 -2.63 0.00 -9.74
CA HIS A 112 -2.87 -0.40 -11.13
C HIS A 112 -4.32 -0.82 -11.39
N MET A 113 -4.97 -1.51 -10.44
CA MET A 113 -6.40 -1.82 -10.56
C MET A 113 -7.23 -0.54 -10.62
N VAL A 114 -6.98 0.43 -9.72
CA VAL A 114 -7.70 1.71 -9.67
C VAL A 114 -7.54 2.49 -10.95
N GLU A 115 -6.31 2.61 -11.46
CA GLU A 115 -6.02 3.28 -12.73
C GLU A 115 -6.83 2.67 -13.87
N LYS A 116 -6.79 1.33 -13.98
CA LYS A 116 -7.53 0.58 -15.00
C LYS A 116 -9.02 0.72 -14.79
N GLU A 117 -9.56 0.58 -13.58
CA GLU A 117 -10.99 0.71 -13.32
C GLU A 117 -11.46 2.10 -13.77
N LEU A 118 -10.78 3.15 -13.33
CA LEU A 118 -11.16 4.52 -13.61
C LEU A 118 -10.87 4.97 -15.05
N ASN A 119 -10.07 4.23 -15.81
CA ASN A 119 -9.54 4.65 -17.12
C ASN A 119 -8.88 6.02 -17.02
N LEU A 120 -7.99 6.18 -16.04
CA LEU A 120 -7.39 7.48 -15.71
C LEU A 120 -6.53 8.00 -16.86
N ASP A 121 -6.74 9.27 -17.21
CA ASP A 121 -5.72 10.07 -17.89
C ASP A 121 -4.74 10.61 -16.84
N LEU A 122 -3.52 10.08 -16.85
CA LEU A 122 -2.48 10.42 -15.89
C LEU A 122 -1.75 11.73 -16.21
N LYS A 123 -2.02 12.40 -17.34
CA LYS A 123 -1.29 13.60 -17.76
C LYS A 123 -1.21 14.68 -16.67
N TYR A 124 -2.32 14.95 -16.00
CA TYR A 124 -2.36 15.96 -14.93
C TYR A 124 -1.68 15.51 -13.64
N PHE A 125 -1.77 14.22 -13.32
CA PHE A 125 -1.04 13.65 -12.18
C PHE A 125 0.47 13.74 -12.42
N ILE A 126 0.93 13.36 -13.61
CA ILE A 126 2.34 13.41 -13.99
C ILE A 126 2.87 14.85 -13.99
N LYS A 127 2.07 15.81 -14.48
CA LYS A 127 2.43 17.23 -14.37
C LYS A 127 2.60 17.65 -12.91
N ALA A 128 1.65 17.33 -12.04
CA ALA A 128 1.75 17.66 -10.62
C ALA A 128 3.00 17.03 -9.96
N LEU A 129 3.36 15.82 -10.37
CA LEU A 129 4.55 15.13 -9.89
C LEU A 129 5.85 15.77 -10.38
N HIS A 130 5.89 16.23 -11.63
CA HIS A 130 7.01 17.02 -12.15
C HIS A 130 7.16 18.35 -11.40
N ASP A 131 6.06 19.06 -11.16
CA ASP A 131 6.05 20.31 -10.39
C ASP A 131 6.57 20.06 -8.96
N ASP A 132 6.26 18.90 -8.35
CA ASP A 132 6.84 18.49 -7.07
C ASP A 132 8.34 18.23 -7.17
N PHE A 133 8.80 17.57 -8.24
CA PHE A 133 10.22 17.22 -8.46
C PHE A 133 11.13 18.43 -8.66
N GLU A 134 10.67 19.43 -9.41
CA GLU A 134 11.41 20.69 -9.62
C GLU A 134 11.58 21.46 -8.30
N ASN A 135 10.62 21.32 -7.39
CA ASN A 135 10.60 22.00 -6.11
C ASN A 135 11.11 21.14 -4.94
N ILE A 136 11.81 20.01 -5.19
CA ILE A 136 12.45 19.21 -4.14
C ILE A 136 13.62 20.01 -3.55
N ASN A 137 13.30 20.92 -2.64
CA ASN A 137 14.25 21.55 -1.73
C ASN A 137 14.16 20.89 -0.35
N SER A 138 14.09 19.55 -0.36
CA SER A 138 14.02 18.73 0.85
C SER A 138 15.41 18.69 1.50
N ASN A 139 15.55 19.32 2.67
CA ASN A 139 16.71 19.13 3.55
C ASN A 139 16.85 17.67 4.04
N LEU A 140 15.86 16.81 3.79
CA LEU A 140 15.85 15.39 4.12
C LEU A 140 16.39 14.57 2.94
N ILE A 141 17.70 14.32 2.94
CA ILE A 141 18.41 13.47 1.96
C ILE A 141 17.73 12.10 1.79
N ILE A 142 17.17 11.55 2.87
CA ILE A 142 16.50 10.23 2.85
C ILE A 142 15.25 10.25 1.95
N VAL A 143 14.47 11.33 1.98
CA VAL A 143 13.27 11.47 1.14
C VAL A 143 13.67 11.57 -0.33
N LYS A 144 14.66 12.42 -0.63
CA LYS A 144 15.20 12.56 -1.99
C LYS A 144 15.70 11.23 -2.54
N ASN A 145 16.52 10.50 -1.78
CA ASN A 145 17.04 9.19 -2.19
C ASN A 145 15.91 8.18 -2.46
N SER A 146 14.84 8.22 -1.66
CA SER A 146 13.70 7.32 -1.86
C SER A 146 12.88 7.65 -3.11
N ILE A 147 12.71 8.94 -3.41
CA ILE A 147 12.07 9.41 -4.64
C ILE A 147 12.92 9.00 -5.85
N ASP A 148 14.23 9.29 -5.81
CA ASP A 148 15.16 8.94 -6.88
C ASP A 148 15.17 7.43 -7.15
N GLU A 149 15.12 6.59 -6.10
CA GLU A 149 15.09 5.15 -6.27
C GLU A 149 13.74 4.63 -6.77
N ILE A 150 12.63 4.98 -6.10
CA ILE A 150 11.31 4.38 -6.35
C ILE A 150 10.62 5.00 -7.56
N LEU A 151 10.66 6.34 -7.69
CA LEU A 151 9.91 7.06 -8.72
C LEU A 151 10.74 7.32 -9.99
N ILE A 152 12.07 7.33 -9.91
CA ILE A 152 12.92 7.60 -11.08
C ILE A 152 13.60 6.32 -11.57
N LYS A 153 14.51 5.74 -10.78
CA LYS A 153 15.34 4.59 -11.22
C LYS A 153 14.56 3.30 -11.45
N GLN A 154 13.56 3.01 -10.63
CA GLN A 154 12.74 1.82 -10.84
C GLN A 154 11.82 1.98 -12.05
N VAL A 155 11.21 3.16 -12.22
CA VAL A 155 10.33 3.47 -13.36
C VAL A 155 11.10 3.49 -14.69
N SER A 156 12.35 3.99 -14.70
CA SER A 156 13.15 4.07 -15.93
C SER A 156 13.49 2.70 -16.54
N LYS A 157 13.26 1.60 -15.80
CA LYS A 157 13.44 0.22 -16.29
C LYS A 157 12.27 -0.28 -17.13
N TYR A 158 11.15 0.44 -17.14
CA TYR A 158 9.95 0.10 -17.89
C TYR A 158 9.93 0.80 -19.25
N ASN A 159 9.18 0.22 -20.19
CA ASN A 159 8.93 0.85 -21.50
C ASN A 159 8.22 2.19 -21.32
N VAL A 160 8.53 3.17 -22.16
CA VAL A 160 8.01 4.55 -22.06
C VAL A 160 6.48 4.59 -21.94
N GLU A 161 5.78 3.73 -22.68
CA GLU A 161 4.32 3.62 -22.65
C GLU A 161 3.74 3.20 -21.29
N GLN A 162 4.54 2.51 -20.46
CA GLN A 162 4.14 2.00 -19.15
C GLN A 162 4.57 2.94 -18.01
N GLN A 163 5.50 3.87 -18.25
CA GLN A 163 6.13 4.66 -17.19
C GLN A 163 5.13 5.51 -16.40
N ASN A 164 4.11 6.08 -17.04
CA ASN A 164 3.10 6.87 -16.33
C ASN A 164 2.26 6.01 -15.38
N SER A 165 1.82 4.84 -15.85
CA SER A 165 1.08 3.86 -15.05
C SER A 165 1.91 3.40 -13.85
N GLU A 166 3.19 3.11 -14.08
CA GLU A 166 4.14 2.76 -13.03
C GLU A 166 4.37 3.91 -12.05
N LEU A 167 4.57 5.14 -12.51
CA LEU A 167 4.71 6.32 -11.64
C LEU A 167 3.50 6.48 -10.71
N PHE A 168 2.29 6.29 -11.23
CA PHE A 168 1.07 6.33 -10.44
C PHE A 168 1.06 5.25 -9.35
N ALA A 169 1.38 4.00 -9.68
CA ALA A 169 1.42 2.92 -8.70
C ALA A 169 2.57 3.10 -7.68
N ARG A 170 3.75 3.54 -8.14
CA ARG A 170 4.94 3.79 -7.33
C ARG A 170 4.76 4.99 -6.39
N PHE A 171 3.93 5.97 -6.73
CA PHE A 171 3.54 7.06 -5.81
C PHE A 171 2.91 6.49 -4.54
N PHE A 172 1.90 5.63 -4.65
CA PHE A 172 1.30 5.02 -3.47
C PHE A 172 2.25 4.05 -2.76
N GLN A 173 3.11 3.36 -3.52
CA GLN A 173 4.17 2.52 -2.95
C GLN A 173 5.08 3.33 -2.02
N LEU A 174 5.46 4.55 -2.41
CA LEU A 174 6.30 5.44 -1.61
C LEU A 174 5.66 5.74 -0.25
N PHE A 175 4.34 5.98 -0.21
CA PHE A 175 3.61 6.14 1.05
C PHE A 175 3.62 4.87 1.89
N ALA A 176 3.43 3.71 1.26
CA ALA A 176 3.43 2.41 1.95
C ALA A 176 4.79 2.03 2.57
N GLU A 177 5.89 2.57 2.02
CA GLU A 177 7.25 2.43 2.54
C GLU A 177 7.56 3.36 3.74
N SER A 178 6.66 4.25 4.13
CA SER A 178 6.86 5.11 5.30
C SER A 178 7.03 4.32 6.60
N ARG A 179 7.75 4.91 7.56
CA ARG A 179 8.01 4.29 8.87
C ARG A 179 6.73 3.99 9.65
N GLU A 180 5.66 4.77 9.45
CA GLU A 180 4.40 4.56 10.13
C GLU A 180 3.75 3.24 9.69
N ILE A 181 3.90 2.85 8.42
CA ILE A 181 3.27 1.67 7.82
C ILE A 181 4.19 0.46 7.88
N SER A 182 5.41 0.60 7.35
CA SER A 182 6.36 -0.52 7.22
C SER A 182 7.22 -0.73 8.47
N GLY A 183 7.15 0.18 9.45
CA GLY A 183 7.82 0.03 10.75
C GLY A 183 9.34 -0.08 10.63
N PHE A 184 9.96 -0.92 11.46
CA PHE A 184 11.42 -1.11 11.45
C PHE A 184 11.95 -1.74 10.15
N GLN A 185 11.07 -2.40 9.38
CA GLN A 185 11.42 -3.00 8.09
C GLN A 185 11.39 -1.97 6.95
N SER A 186 10.95 -0.73 7.20
CA SER A 186 10.98 0.30 6.18
C SER A 186 12.41 0.51 5.69
N GLN A 187 12.61 0.35 4.38
CA GLN A 187 13.92 0.57 3.76
C GLN A 187 14.35 2.03 3.97
N TYR A 188 13.37 2.93 3.96
CA TYR A 188 13.53 4.36 4.12
C TYR A 188 12.88 4.80 5.44
N LYS A 189 13.56 5.66 6.18
CA LYS A 189 13.14 6.08 7.53
C LYS A 189 12.37 7.40 7.56
N TYR A 190 11.75 7.77 6.46
CA TYR A 190 10.88 8.95 6.39
C TYR A 190 9.47 8.65 6.93
N SER A 191 8.75 9.71 7.26
CA SER A 191 7.33 9.67 7.61
C SER A 191 6.42 9.93 6.42
N ILE A 192 5.14 9.55 6.54
CA ILE A 192 4.09 9.99 5.60
C ILE A 192 4.09 11.51 5.44
N GLN A 193 4.22 12.27 6.53
CA GLN A 193 4.23 13.73 6.49
C GLN A 193 5.41 14.28 5.68
N ASP A 194 6.58 13.66 5.77
CA ASP A 194 7.75 14.08 4.98
C ASP A 194 7.47 13.92 3.48
N ILE A 195 6.84 12.80 3.07
CA ILE A 195 6.46 12.57 1.67
C ILE A 195 5.35 13.51 1.22
N SER A 196 4.28 13.67 2.01
CA SER A 196 3.18 14.60 1.68
C SER A 196 3.66 16.05 1.53
N GLY A 197 4.63 16.47 2.34
CA GLY A 197 5.22 17.80 2.25
C GLY A 197 6.02 18.01 0.97
N VAL A 198 6.78 17.00 0.53
CA VAL A 198 7.57 17.07 -0.70
C VAL A 198 6.72 16.89 -1.95
N LEU A 199 5.76 15.96 -1.94
CA LEU A 199 4.88 15.65 -3.07
C LEU A 199 3.51 16.33 -2.92
N SER A 200 3.52 17.62 -2.61
CA SER A 200 2.32 18.36 -2.21
C SER A 200 1.31 18.52 -3.34
N ASN A 201 1.75 18.79 -4.57
CA ASN A 201 0.87 18.95 -5.73
C ASN A 201 0.24 17.61 -6.12
N SER A 202 1.03 16.54 -6.14
CA SER A 202 0.56 15.19 -6.43
C SER A 202 -0.42 14.70 -5.36
N THR A 203 -0.10 14.92 -4.08
CA THR A 203 -1.01 14.58 -2.96
C THR A 203 -2.33 15.34 -3.08
N ARG A 204 -2.28 16.64 -3.43
CA ARG A 204 -3.48 17.44 -3.70
C ARG A 204 -4.30 16.87 -4.87
N TRP A 205 -3.66 16.44 -5.96
CA TRP A 205 -4.36 15.80 -7.06
C TRP A 205 -5.09 14.51 -6.62
N ILE A 206 -4.47 13.70 -5.76
CA ILE A 206 -5.10 12.51 -5.18
C ILE A 206 -6.31 12.87 -4.32
N GLU A 207 -6.18 13.86 -3.45
CA GLU A 207 -7.24 14.29 -2.52
C GLU A 207 -8.45 14.90 -3.23
N PHE A 208 -8.25 15.70 -4.27
CA PHE A 208 -9.35 16.44 -4.91
C PHE A 208 -9.83 15.81 -6.22
N THR A 209 -8.92 15.31 -7.05
CA THR A 209 -9.26 14.78 -8.37
C THR A 209 -9.55 13.29 -8.30
N LEU A 210 -8.58 12.48 -7.88
CA LEU A 210 -8.74 11.03 -7.83
C LEU A 210 -9.88 10.64 -6.90
N SER A 211 -9.93 11.23 -5.71
CA SER A 211 -10.97 10.94 -4.72
C SER A 211 -12.38 11.24 -5.23
N LYS A 212 -12.56 12.29 -6.03
CA LYS A 212 -13.85 12.61 -6.66
C LYS A 212 -14.23 11.55 -7.71
N LEU A 213 -13.28 11.14 -8.55
CA LEU A 213 -13.48 10.10 -9.56
C LEU A 213 -13.84 8.75 -8.93
N ILE A 214 -13.15 8.39 -7.84
CA ILE A 214 -13.43 7.17 -7.07
C ILE A 214 -14.82 7.25 -6.43
N SER A 215 -15.15 8.36 -5.75
CA SER A 215 -16.39 8.50 -4.98
C SER A 215 -17.65 8.26 -5.82
N ALA A 216 -17.60 8.57 -7.12
CA ALA A 216 -18.69 8.30 -8.06
C ALA A 216 -18.96 6.80 -8.31
N ARG A 217 -18.09 5.91 -7.83
CA ARG A 217 -18.15 4.44 -8.04
C ARG A 217 -18.18 3.62 -6.75
N LEU A 218 -18.19 4.28 -5.59
CA LEU A 218 -18.16 3.57 -4.30
C LEU A 218 -19.56 3.15 -3.86
N ASP A 219 -19.63 1.97 -3.24
CA ASP A 219 -20.80 1.57 -2.45
C ASP A 219 -20.84 2.36 -1.13
N ILE A 220 -21.95 3.06 -0.87
CA ILE A 220 -22.12 3.89 0.32
C ILE A 220 -22.01 3.09 1.64
N ASN A 221 -22.45 1.83 1.64
CA ASN A 221 -22.37 0.96 2.81
C ASN A 221 -20.91 0.60 3.12
N ILE A 222 -20.10 0.38 2.08
CA ILE A 222 -18.67 0.13 2.21
C ILE A 222 -17.97 1.37 2.75
N VAL A 223 -18.25 2.54 2.18
CA VAL A 223 -17.69 3.82 2.65
C VAL A 223 -18.01 4.07 4.11
N ASN A 224 -19.24 3.79 4.53
CA ASN A 224 -19.68 3.98 5.92
C ASN A 224 -19.03 2.95 6.85
N SER A 225 -18.98 1.67 6.45
CA SER A 225 -18.35 0.62 7.24
C SER A 225 -16.85 0.82 7.40
N SER A 226 -16.16 1.34 6.37
CA SER A 226 -14.70 1.49 6.40
C SER A 226 -14.20 2.65 7.26
N LYS A 227 -15.05 3.65 7.56
CA LYS A 227 -14.71 4.80 8.42
C LYS A 227 -14.15 4.37 9.78
N LYS A 228 -14.64 3.26 10.35
CA LYS A 228 -14.21 2.75 11.67
C LYS A 228 -12.74 2.32 11.73
N PHE A 229 -12.11 2.07 10.58
CA PHE A 229 -10.71 1.66 10.54
C PHE A 229 -9.75 2.84 10.52
N LEU A 230 -10.20 4.02 10.08
CA LEU A 230 -9.38 5.23 10.07
C LEU A 230 -8.89 5.55 11.48
N LYS A 231 -7.63 5.92 11.58
CA LYS A 231 -7.03 6.39 12.83
C LYS A 231 -6.34 7.71 12.60
N ASP A 232 -6.35 8.55 13.63
CA ASP A 232 -5.41 9.66 13.69
C ASP A 232 -3.99 9.11 13.67
N MET A 233 -3.12 9.68 12.85
CA MET A 233 -1.70 9.33 12.73
C MET A 233 -1.01 9.24 14.10
N LYS A 234 -1.39 10.10 15.05
CA LYS A 234 -0.83 10.09 16.43
C LYS A 234 -1.22 8.84 17.23
N ASN A 235 -2.35 8.22 16.90
CA ASN A 235 -2.95 7.08 17.60
C ASN A 235 -2.66 5.74 16.90
N ILE A 236 -2.00 5.77 15.75
CA ILE A 236 -1.55 4.55 15.08
C ILE A 236 -0.41 3.97 15.92
N ASN A 237 -0.64 2.81 16.52
CA ASN A 237 0.30 2.16 17.42
C ASN A 237 1.57 1.79 16.63
N HIS A 238 2.56 2.67 16.68
CA HIS A 238 3.85 2.52 16.07
C HIS A 238 4.57 1.33 16.71
N LYS A 239 4.31 0.11 16.21
CA LYS A 239 4.93 -1.14 16.71
C LYS A 239 6.46 -1.05 16.70
N TRP A 240 7.06 -0.15 15.91
CA TRP A 240 8.50 0.12 15.89
C TRP A 240 9.04 0.71 17.22
N ALA A 241 8.27 1.53 17.95
CA ALA A 241 8.68 2.08 19.24
C ALA A 241 8.81 0.97 20.30
N LYS A 242 7.85 0.03 20.32
CA LYS A 242 7.90 -1.15 21.19
C LYS A 242 9.02 -2.13 20.81
N GLN A 243 9.30 -2.29 19.51
CA GLN A 243 10.40 -3.14 19.02
C GLN A 243 11.79 -2.56 19.32
N LYS A 244 11.97 -1.24 19.33
CA LYS A 244 13.22 -0.58 19.76
C LYS A 244 13.50 -0.83 21.25
N VAL A 245 12.47 -0.72 22.09
CA VAL A 245 12.54 -1.00 23.53
C VAL A 245 12.86 -2.48 23.80
N GLN A 246 12.22 -3.41 23.08
CA GLN A 246 12.52 -4.85 23.20
C GLN A 246 13.95 -5.22 22.75
N LYS A 247 14.48 -4.61 21.68
CA LYS A 247 15.88 -4.82 21.25
C LYS A 247 16.89 -4.25 22.26
N LEU A 248 16.60 -3.12 22.90
CA LEU A 248 17.44 -2.54 23.96
C LEU A 248 17.42 -3.40 25.24
N HIS A 249 16.26 -3.92 25.63
CA HIS A 249 16.18 -4.82 26.79
C HIS A 249 16.85 -6.18 26.54
N ASN A 250 16.76 -6.73 25.32
CA ASN A 250 17.43 -7.98 24.96
C ASN A 250 18.96 -7.81 24.75
N SER A 251 19.43 -6.64 24.29
CA SER A 251 20.87 -6.37 24.18
C SER A 251 21.53 -6.11 25.53
N ASN A 252 20.82 -5.52 26.50
CA ASN A 252 21.33 -5.32 27.87
C ASN A 252 21.38 -6.62 28.68
N LYS A 253 20.44 -7.56 28.50
CA LYS A 253 20.50 -8.88 29.17
C LYS A 253 21.72 -9.71 28.75
N ASN A 254 22.14 -9.60 27.48
CA ASN A 254 23.32 -10.31 26.97
C ASN A 254 24.66 -9.58 27.22
N LYS A 255 24.64 -8.29 27.58
CA LYS A 255 25.87 -7.54 27.94
C LYS A 255 26.19 -7.60 29.43
N LEU A 256 25.20 -7.68 30.33
CA LEU A 256 25.47 -7.81 31.77
C LEU A 256 26.09 -9.17 32.17
N SER A 257 25.84 -10.25 31.42
CA SER A 257 26.42 -11.57 31.74
C SER A 257 27.88 -11.75 31.27
N LYS A 258 28.36 -10.90 30.35
CA LYS A 258 29.73 -10.95 29.83
C LYS A 258 30.71 -10.02 30.57
N TRP A 259 30.22 -8.98 31.23
CA TRP A 259 31.08 -8.01 31.95
C TRP A 259 31.44 -8.43 33.38
N THR A 260 30.76 -9.43 33.96
CA THR A 260 31.04 -9.92 35.33
C THR A 260 32.10 -11.03 35.39
N LYS A 261 32.61 -11.52 34.26
CA LYS A 261 33.64 -12.58 34.22
C LYS A 261 35.05 -12.11 33.82
N ALA A 262 35.24 -10.82 33.58
CA ALA A 262 36.51 -10.27 33.06
C ALA A 262 37.15 -9.20 33.95
N VAL A 263 36.98 -9.29 35.28
CA VAL A 263 37.77 -8.52 36.23
C VAL A 263 38.37 -9.49 37.26
N LYS A 264 39.54 -10.06 36.94
CA LYS A 264 40.46 -10.55 37.95
C LYS A 264 41.48 -9.45 38.21
N SER A 265 41.50 -8.98 39.45
CA SER A 265 42.49 -8.06 40.01
C SER A 265 43.91 -8.51 39.67
N ILE A 266 44.72 -7.60 39.11
CA ILE A 266 46.18 -7.70 39.14
C ILE A 266 46.64 -6.42 39.83
N LYS A 267 47.02 -6.59 41.10
CA LYS A 267 47.78 -5.77 42.07
C LYS A 267 47.44 -6.46 43.41
N ASP A 268 48.37 -7.14 44.08
CA ASP A 268 49.65 -6.65 44.58
C ASP A 268 50.74 -7.75 44.64
N VAL A 269 51.99 -7.29 44.51
CA VAL A 269 53.31 -7.81 44.99
C VAL A 269 53.51 -9.31 45.13
#